data_AF-A0A535YN63-F1
#
_entry.id   AF-A0A535YN63-F1
#
_cell.length_a   1.000
_cell.length_b   1.000
_cell.length_c   1.000
_cell.angle_alpha   90.00
_cell.angle_beta   90.00
_cell.angle_gamma   90.00
#
_symmetry.space_group_name_H-M   'P 1'
#
loop_
_entity.id
_entity.type
_entity.pdbx_description
1 polymer ?
#
loop_
_entity_poly.entity_id
_entity_poly.type
_entity_poly.pdbx_seq_one_letter_code
_entity_poly.pdbx_strand_id
1 'polypeptide(L)'
;MARRRPRFSPGWPSCWSGPTPSSESDEPIRLQTGKLPPDLLRDLVLGRLGTRRPETLVRAALGVDAAAVAVDADWACVLTTDPITTAAAGAGRLAVHVVCNDLAAMGAEPLGVLATLLFPEGVAPAAIAELTAEIDAAARSLSVEVLGGHTEVAPGISAPLAV
;
A
#
# COMPACT_ATOMS: atom_id res chain seq x y z
N MET A 1 7.78 4.92 70.31
CA MET A 1 6.59 4.07 70.49
C MET A 1 6.29 3.40 69.15
N ALA A 2 6.85 2.20 68.91
CA ALA A 2 6.79 1.51 67.63
C ALA A 2 5.85 0.31 67.73
N ARG A 3 4.84 0.20 66.85
CA ARG A 3 4.04 -1.02 66.72
C ARG A 3 3.90 -1.44 65.26
N ARG A 4 4.09 -2.74 65.08
CA ARG A 4 4.48 -3.49 63.87
C ARG A 4 3.28 -3.73 62.94
N ARG A 5 3.56 -3.81 61.63
CA ARG A 5 2.62 -4.27 60.59
C ARG A 5 2.34 -5.78 60.73
N PRO A 6 1.11 -6.26 60.50
CA PRO A 6 0.82 -7.69 60.47
C PRO A 6 1.26 -8.31 59.14
N ARG A 7 1.84 -9.52 59.23
CA ARG A 7 2.05 -10.43 58.11
C ARG A 7 0.76 -11.21 57.88
N PHE A 8 0.27 -11.27 56.65
CA PHE A 8 -0.74 -12.24 56.23
C PHE A 8 -0.15 -13.14 55.14
N SER A 9 -0.13 -14.44 55.42
CA SER A 9 0.23 -15.53 54.51
C SER A 9 -0.91 -15.82 53.53
N PRO A 10 -0.63 -16.29 52.30
CA PRO A 10 -1.67 -16.70 51.39
C PRO A 10 -2.08 -18.15 51.70
N GLY A 11 -3.31 -18.34 52.14
CA GLY A 11 -3.96 -19.66 52.20
C GLY A 11 -5.20 -19.64 51.32
N TRP A 12 -5.07 -20.10 50.07
CA TRP A 12 -6.23 -20.36 49.19
C TRP A 12 -6.49 -21.88 49.17
N PRO A 13 -7.74 -22.34 49.34
CA PRO A 13 -8.07 -23.77 49.26
C PRO A 13 -8.08 -24.29 47.81
N SER A 14 -7.72 -25.57 47.68
CA SER A 14 -7.34 -26.29 46.47
C SER A 14 -8.50 -26.83 45.60
N CYS A 15 -9.61 -26.10 45.45
CA CYS A 15 -10.73 -26.59 44.64
C CYS A 15 -11.49 -25.46 43.94
N TRP A 16 -10.91 -24.92 42.87
CA TRP A 16 -11.67 -24.16 41.87
C TRP A 16 -11.38 -24.75 40.49
N SER A 17 -12.32 -25.56 39.99
CA SER A 17 -12.32 -26.11 38.64
C SER A 17 -13.22 -25.26 37.75
N GLY A 18 -12.89 -23.98 37.63
CA GLY A 18 -13.43 -23.12 36.57
C GLY A 18 -12.77 -23.48 35.24
N PRO A 19 -13.44 -23.23 34.09
CA PRO A 19 -12.79 -23.40 32.79
C PRO A 19 -11.54 -22.53 32.78
N THR A 20 -10.38 -23.17 32.61
CA THR A 20 -9.15 -22.48 32.21
C THR A 20 -9.49 -21.60 31.03
N PRO A 21 -9.08 -20.32 30.99
CA PRO A 21 -9.27 -19.49 29.81
C PRO A 21 -8.66 -20.28 28.67
N SER A 22 -9.51 -20.71 27.73
CA SER A 22 -9.09 -21.43 26.54
C SER A 22 -8.02 -20.55 25.93
N SER A 23 -6.80 -21.10 25.86
CA SER A 23 -5.64 -20.47 25.26
C SER A 23 -6.10 -19.68 24.04
N GLU A 24 -6.08 -18.36 24.14
CA GLU A 24 -6.13 -17.51 22.96
C GLU A 24 -5.04 -18.06 22.06
N SER A 25 -5.46 -18.63 20.95
CA SER A 25 -4.58 -19.32 20.02
C SER A 25 -3.52 -18.32 19.59
N ASP A 26 -2.27 -18.57 19.98
CA ASP A 26 -1.06 -17.84 19.61
C ASP A 26 -0.73 -18.02 18.10
N GLU A 27 -1.77 -18.22 17.28
CA GLU A 27 -1.64 -18.44 15.86
C GLU A 27 -1.36 -17.10 15.19
N PRO A 28 -0.25 -16.99 14.42
CA PRO A 28 0.10 -15.74 13.77
C PRO A 28 -1.02 -15.33 12.81
N ILE A 29 -1.51 -14.10 12.95
CA ILE A 29 -2.53 -13.51 12.07
C ILE A 29 -2.06 -13.66 10.62
N ARG A 30 -2.85 -14.40 9.82
CA ARG A 30 -2.66 -14.54 8.37
C ARG A 30 -3.57 -13.56 7.65
N LEU A 31 -2.98 -12.66 6.88
CA LEU A 31 -3.72 -11.71 6.05
C LEU A 31 -4.40 -12.43 4.88
N GLN A 32 -5.59 -11.98 4.55
CA GLN A 32 -6.33 -12.42 3.36
C GLN A 32 -6.05 -11.48 2.19
N THR A 33 -6.43 -11.89 0.98
CA THR A 33 -6.35 -11.05 -0.22
C THR A 33 -7.18 -9.78 -0.05
N GLY A 34 -6.61 -8.62 -0.41
CA GLY A 34 -7.29 -7.32 -0.38
C GLY A 34 -6.45 -6.23 0.31
N LYS A 35 -7.11 -5.13 0.68
CA LYS A 35 -6.46 -4.04 1.43
C LYS A 35 -6.12 -4.50 2.85
N LEU A 36 -5.01 -4.00 3.38
CA LEU A 36 -4.59 -4.25 4.75
C LEU A 36 -5.62 -3.66 5.75
N PRO A 37 -5.95 -4.35 6.86
CA PRO A 37 -6.82 -3.79 7.89
C PRO A 37 -6.32 -2.42 8.39
N PRO A 38 -7.20 -1.44 8.62
CA PRO A 38 -6.79 -0.06 8.94
C PRO A 38 -5.84 0.07 10.13
N ASP A 39 -6.02 -0.76 11.16
CA ASP A 39 -5.17 -0.73 12.35
C ASP A 39 -3.76 -1.22 12.05
N LEU A 40 -3.62 -2.31 11.29
CA LEU A 40 -2.31 -2.80 10.85
C LEU A 40 -1.64 -1.82 9.89
N LEU A 41 -2.40 -1.20 8.99
CA LEU A 41 -1.89 -0.15 8.09
C LEU A 41 -1.35 1.04 8.89
N ARG A 42 -2.08 1.48 9.91
CA ARG A 42 -1.66 2.57 10.79
C ARG A 42 -0.37 2.22 11.54
N ASP A 43 -0.34 1.06 12.18
CA ASP A 43 0.70 0.73 13.16
C ASP A 43 1.98 0.22 12.49
N LEU A 44 1.86 -0.59 11.43
CA LEU A 44 2.99 -1.27 10.81
C LEU A 44 3.56 -0.55 9.58
N VAL A 45 2.77 0.28 8.91
CA VAL A 45 3.17 0.98 7.68
C VAL A 45 3.25 2.49 7.93
N LEU A 46 2.14 3.13 8.31
CA LEU A 46 2.10 4.59 8.51
C LEU A 46 2.86 5.05 9.77
N GLY A 47 3.17 4.12 10.69
CA GLY A 47 4.10 4.34 11.80
C GLY A 47 5.59 4.38 11.39
N ARG A 48 5.92 4.06 10.12
CA ARG A 48 7.31 3.86 9.64
C ARG A 48 7.63 4.68 8.39
N LEU A 49 7.41 5.99 8.46
CA LEU A 49 7.51 6.90 7.29
C LEU A 49 8.84 7.67 7.20
N GLY A 50 9.85 7.29 7.99
CA GLY A 50 11.15 7.96 8.01
C GLY A 50 11.09 9.42 8.48
N THR A 51 11.92 10.27 7.89
CA THR A 51 12.07 11.68 8.30
C THR A 51 10.98 12.57 7.70
N ARG A 52 10.40 13.45 8.52
CA ARG A 52 9.49 14.49 8.04
C ARG A 52 10.25 15.54 7.22
N ARG A 53 9.80 15.74 6.00
CA ARG A 53 10.25 16.81 5.11
C ARG A 53 9.31 18.03 5.23
N PRO A 54 9.85 19.27 5.36
CA PRO A 54 9.02 20.48 5.39
C PRO A 54 8.30 20.73 4.07
N GLU A 55 8.84 20.26 2.95
CA GLU A 55 8.27 20.45 1.62
C GLU A 55 7.00 19.61 1.38
N THR A 56 6.77 18.56 2.19
CA THR A 56 5.57 17.71 2.04
C THR A 56 4.34 18.41 2.61
N LEU A 57 3.43 18.82 1.73
CA LEU A 57 2.17 19.49 2.04
C LEU A 57 1.08 18.47 2.44
N VAL A 58 0.91 17.43 1.63
CA VAL A 58 -0.01 16.31 1.90
C VAL A 58 0.81 15.06 2.14
N ARG A 59 0.58 14.41 3.29
CA ARG A 59 1.39 13.30 3.81
C ARG A 59 0.61 12.01 3.75
N ALA A 60 1.33 10.88 3.69
CA ALA A 60 0.74 9.56 3.83
C ALA A 60 -0.08 9.46 5.14
N ALA A 61 -1.35 9.08 4.98
CA ALA A 61 -2.30 8.86 6.05
C ALA A 61 -3.39 7.88 5.58
N LEU A 62 -4.24 7.41 6.49
CA LEU A 62 -5.36 6.55 6.14
C LEU A 62 -6.33 7.28 5.21
N GLY A 63 -6.64 6.67 4.07
CA GLY A 63 -7.56 7.23 3.07
C GLY A 63 -6.97 8.39 2.25
N VAL A 64 -5.65 8.56 2.26
CA VAL A 64 -4.95 9.50 1.38
C VAL A 64 -4.33 8.73 0.23
N ASP A 65 -4.81 8.99 -0.99
CA ASP A 65 -4.39 8.27 -2.20
C ASP A 65 -3.24 8.97 -2.94
N ALA A 66 -2.89 10.20 -2.59
CA ALA A 66 -1.75 10.91 -3.19
C ALA A 66 -1.02 11.82 -2.18
N ALA A 67 0.28 12.00 -2.40
CA ALA A 67 1.10 12.98 -1.69
C ALA A 67 1.24 14.27 -2.51
N ALA A 68 1.43 15.40 -1.84
CA ALA A 68 1.74 16.68 -2.47
C ALA A 68 3.01 17.27 -1.86
N VAL A 69 3.95 17.70 -2.71
CA VAL A 69 5.25 18.24 -2.31
C VAL A 69 5.43 19.61 -2.96
N ALA A 70 5.72 20.64 -2.16
CA ALA A 70 6.04 21.97 -2.65
C ALA A 70 7.31 21.92 -3.51
N VAL A 71 7.21 22.47 -4.72
CA VAL A 71 8.35 22.73 -5.60
C VAL A 71 8.90 24.12 -5.32
N ASP A 72 8.00 25.10 -5.19
CA ASP A 72 8.29 26.46 -4.77
C ASP A 72 7.10 27.03 -3.96
N ALA A 73 6.98 28.36 -3.90
CA ALA A 73 5.92 29.03 -3.14
C ALA A 73 4.53 28.89 -3.79
N ASP A 74 4.47 28.69 -5.10
CA ASP A 74 3.24 28.73 -5.90
C ASP A 74 2.88 27.34 -6.47
N TRP A 75 3.87 26.46 -6.63
CA TRP A 75 3.71 25.14 -7.25
C TRP A 75 3.96 23.98 -6.30
N ALA A 76 3.12 22.95 -6.45
CA ALA A 76 3.30 21.65 -5.82
C ALA A 76 3.24 20.52 -6.87
N CYS A 77 4.06 19.51 -6.67
CA CYS A 77 4.01 18.26 -7.42
C CYS A 77 3.16 17.25 -6.64
N VAL A 78 2.18 16.64 -7.30
CA VAL A 78 1.31 15.61 -6.72
C VAL A 78 1.72 14.25 -7.25
N LEU A 79 1.85 13.28 -6.35
CA LEU A 79 2.44 11.98 -6.60
C LEU A 79 1.49 10.91 -6.05
N THR A 80 1.17 9.91 -6.88
CA THR A 80 0.37 8.74 -6.52
C THR A 80 0.96 7.50 -7.18
N THR A 81 0.60 6.32 -6.66
CA THR A 81 0.90 5.01 -7.22
C THR A 81 -0.23 4.06 -6.83
N ASP A 82 -0.72 3.26 -7.80
CA ASP A 82 -1.71 2.22 -7.53
C ASP A 82 -1.43 0.98 -8.38
N PRO A 83 -0.98 -0.13 -7.78
CA PRO A 83 -0.62 -1.34 -8.51
C PRO A 83 -1.84 -2.10 -9.03
N ILE A 84 -1.84 -2.39 -10.33
CA ILE A 84 -2.80 -3.28 -10.99
C ILE A 84 -2.32 -4.72 -10.87
N THR A 85 -2.96 -5.46 -9.96
CA THR A 85 -2.53 -6.82 -9.56
C THR A 85 -3.47 -7.95 -10.00
N THR A 86 -4.72 -7.64 -10.38
CA THR A 86 -5.77 -8.65 -10.61
C THR A 86 -6.64 -8.39 -11.85
N ALA A 87 -6.17 -7.59 -12.80
CA ALA A 87 -6.91 -7.31 -14.02
C ALA A 87 -6.88 -8.52 -14.98
N ALA A 88 -8.05 -9.05 -15.34
CA ALA A 88 -8.18 -10.13 -16.33
C ALA A 88 -7.91 -9.66 -17.77
N ALA A 89 -8.17 -8.37 -18.05
CA ALA A 89 -7.88 -7.67 -19.31
C ALA A 89 -7.85 -6.16 -19.02
N GLY A 90 -7.24 -5.36 -19.89
CA GLY A 90 -7.21 -3.90 -19.72
C GLY A 90 -6.26 -3.42 -18.62
N ALA A 91 -5.29 -4.26 -18.21
CA ALA A 91 -4.37 -3.95 -17.12
C ALA A 91 -3.56 -2.67 -17.42
N GLY A 92 -3.08 -2.51 -18.65
CA GLY A 92 -2.32 -1.34 -19.06
C GLY A 92 -3.18 -0.07 -19.07
N ARG A 93 -4.43 -0.19 -19.54
CA ARG A 93 -5.39 0.92 -19.51
C ARG A 93 -5.69 1.37 -18.08
N LEU A 94 -5.91 0.42 -17.18
CA LEU A 94 -6.18 0.70 -15.76
C LEU A 94 -4.97 1.34 -15.07
N ALA A 95 -3.75 0.87 -15.37
CA ALA A 95 -2.52 1.40 -14.80
C ALA A 95 -2.34 2.91 -15.05
N VAL A 96 -2.83 3.41 -16.18
CA VAL A 96 -2.82 4.86 -16.47
C VAL A 96 -4.01 5.57 -15.82
N HIS A 97 -5.24 5.08 -16.04
CA HIS A 97 -6.43 5.83 -15.59
C HIS A 97 -6.53 5.93 -14.08
N VAL A 98 -6.15 4.90 -13.32
CA VAL A 98 -6.29 4.90 -11.86
C VAL A 98 -5.42 5.99 -11.25
N VAL A 99 -4.14 6.02 -11.58
CA VAL A 99 -3.23 7.06 -11.08
C VAL A 99 -3.60 8.45 -11.58
N CYS A 100 -4.04 8.61 -12.84
CA CYS A 100 -4.52 9.90 -13.33
C CYS A 100 -5.79 10.37 -12.61
N ASN A 101 -6.68 9.45 -12.20
CA ASN A 101 -7.88 9.79 -11.43
C ASN A 101 -7.53 10.25 -10.02
N ASP A 102 -6.55 9.62 -9.36
CA ASP A 102 -6.08 10.06 -8.03
C ASP A 102 -5.51 11.48 -8.09
N LEU A 103 -4.71 11.78 -9.13
CA LEU A 103 -4.20 13.13 -9.37
C LEU A 103 -5.34 14.13 -9.59
N ALA A 104 -6.31 13.78 -10.44
CA ALA A 104 -7.46 14.64 -10.71
C ALA A 104 -8.36 14.85 -9.46
N ALA A 105 -8.53 13.83 -8.62
CA ALA A 105 -9.28 13.91 -7.36
C ALA A 105 -8.62 14.87 -6.35
N MET A 106 -7.30 15.05 -6.45
CA MET A 106 -6.53 16.04 -5.69
C MET A 106 -6.52 17.43 -6.33
N GLY A 107 -7.15 17.61 -7.49
CA GLY A 107 -7.14 18.86 -8.25
C GLY A 107 -5.81 19.11 -8.99
N ALA A 108 -4.97 18.09 -9.15
CA ALA A 108 -3.73 18.20 -9.92
C ALA A 108 -3.98 17.89 -11.41
N GLU A 109 -3.27 18.60 -12.28
CA GLU A 109 -3.19 18.27 -13.70
C GLU A 109 -2.17 17.13 -13.91
N PRO A 110 -2.57 15.96 -14.45
CA PRO A 110 -1.64 14.88 -14.72
C PRO A 110 -0.63 15.26 -15.81
N LEU A 111 0.66 15.17 -15.50
CA LEU A 111 1.73 15.41 -16.47
C LEU A 111 2.17 14.11 -17.17
N GLY A 112 2.24 13.02 -16.41
CA GLY A 112 2.75 11.75 -16.91
C GLY A 112 2.76 10.67 -15.84
N VAL A 113 3.10 9.45 -16.26
CA VAL A 113 3.16 8.25 -15.42
C VAL A 113 4.54 7.62 -15.48
N LEU A 114 5.00 7.09 -14.35
CA LEU A 114 6.15 6.19 -14.30
C LEU A 114 5.61 4.76 -14.17
N ALA A 115 5.86 3.91 -15.17
CA ALA A 115 5.28 2.57 -15.23
C ALA A 115 6.30 1.50 -14.82
N THR A 116 6.06 0.81 -13.72
CA THR A 116 6.82 -0.38 -13.33
C THR A 116 6.07 -1.63 -13.80
N LEU A 117 6.69 -2.38 -14.71
CA LEU A 117 6.11 -3.55 -15.36
C LEU A 117 6.87 -4.81 -14.95
N LEU A 118 6.22 -5.67 -14.18
CA LEU A 118 6.77 -6.95 -13.76
C LEU A 118 6.06 -8.08 -14.49
N PHE A 119 6.80 -8.96 -15.15
CA PHE A 119 6.25 -10.06 -15.92
C PHE A 119 6.63 -11.42 -15.33
N PRO A 120 5.75 -12.43 -15.42
CA PRO A 120 6.08 -13.78 -14.98
C PRO A 120 7.14 -14.43 -15.88
N GLU A 121 7.89 -15.38 -15.34
CA GLU A 121 8.78 -16.23 -16.13
C GLU A 121 8.01 -16.93 -17.26
N GLY A 122 8.58 -16.93 -18.47
CA GLY A 122 7.94 -17.52 -19.65
C GLY A 122 6.84 -16.65 -20.28
N VAL A 123 6.69 -15.38 -19.88
CA VAL A 123 5.77 -14.43 -20.54
C VAL A 123 6.01 -14.40 -22.06
N ALA A 124 4.92 -14.44 -22.83
CA ALA A 124 4.99 -14.31 -24.28
C ALA A 124 5.21 -12.83 -24.65
N PRO A 125 6.06 -12.51 -25.64
CA PRO A 125 6.24 -11.14 -26.12
C PRO A 125 4.93 -10.45 -26.55
N ALA A 126 3.95 -11.23 -27.05
CA ALA A 126 2.63 -10.73 -27.41
C ALA A 126 1.88 -10.11 -26.21
N ALA A 127 1.98 -10.71 -25.02
CA ALA A 127 1.33 -10.18 -23.81
C ALA A 127 1.98 -8.88 -23.35
N ILE A 128 3.30 -8.74 -23.52
CA ILE A 128 4.02 -7.48 -23.25
C ILE A 128 3.55 -6.39 -24.23
N ALA A 129 3.49 -6.72 -25.52
CA ALA A 129 3.04 -5.80 -26.56
C ALA A 129 1.59 -5.35 -26.34
N GLU A 130 0.69 -6.25 -25.96
CA GLU A 130 -0.69 -5.93 -25.63
C GLU A 130 -0.79 -4.96 -24.44
N LEU A 131 -0.15 -5.29 -23.32
CA LEU A 131 -0.16 -4.45 -22.12
C LEU A 131 0.41 -3.05 -22.38
N THR A 132 1.55 -2.98 -23.08
CA THR A 132 2.20 -1.69 -23.39
C THR A 132 1.43 -0.87 -24.42
N ALA A 133 0.75 -1.51 -25.38
CA ALA A 133 -0.13 -0.81 -26.30
C ALA A 133 -1.36 -0.22 -25.59
N GLU A 134 -1.92 -0.91 -24.60
CA GLU A 134 -3.00 -0.36 -23.76
C GLU A 134 -2.54 0.87 -22.97
N ILE A 135 -1.32 0.84 -22.40
CA ILE A 135 -0.72 1.98 -21.70
C ILE A 135 -0.55 3.17 -22.65
N ASP A 136 0.08 2.97 -23.82
CA ASP A 136 0.29 4.05 -24.80
C ASP A 136 -1.04 4.66 -25.25
N ALA A 137 -2.04 3.82 -25.55
CA ALA A 137 -3.36 4.30 -25.96
C ALA A 137 -4.06 5.12 -24.85
N ALA A 138 -4.00 4.64 -23.60
CA ALA A 138 -4.59 5.36 -22.46
C ALA A 138 -3.87 6.68 -22.19
N ALA A 139 -2.53 6.67 -22.20
CA ALA A 139 -1.71 7.87 -22.00
C ALA A 139 -1.99 8.93 -23.08
N ARG A 140 -2.04 8.54 -24.35
CA ARG A 140 -2.44 9.42 -25.47
C ARG A 140 -3.83 10.01 -25.27
N SER A 141 -4.80 9.20 -24.83
CA SER A 141 -6.18 9.66 -24.65
C SER A 141 -6.32 10.75 -23.58
N LEU A 142 -5.42 10.76 -22.59
CA LEU A 142 -5.39 11.73 -21.51
C LEU A 142 -4.39 12.87 -21.74
N SER A 143 -3.67 12.86 -22.88
CA SER A 143 -2.58 13.79 -23.18
C SER A 143 -1.46 13.79 -22.13
N VAL A 144 -1.15 12.62 -21.56
CA VAL A 144 -0.06 12.42 -20.59
C VAL A 144 1.09 11.63 -21.21
N GLU A 145 2.30 11.79 -20.69
CA GLU A 145 3.48 11.06 -21.14
C GLU A 145 3.78 9.84 -20.24
N VAL A 146 4.26 8.75 -20.83
CA VAL A 146 4.92 7.68 -20.06
C VAL A 146 6.37 8.11 -19.86
N LEU A 147 6.66 8.66 -18.67
CA LEU A 147 7.92 9.36 -18.34
C LEU A 147 9.10 8.41 -18.13
N GLY A 148 8.85 7.10 -18.08
CA GLY A 148 9.84 6.06 -17.81
C GLY A 148 9.28 5.01 -16.85
N GLY A 149 10.19 4.34 -16.13
CA GLY A 149 9.83 3.33 -15.14
C GLY A 149 10.84 2.19 -15.07
N HIS A 150 10.37 0.99 -14.72
CA HIS A 150 11.19 -0.22 -14.60
C HIS A 150 10.51 -1.38 -15.31
N THR A 151 11.29 -2.29 -15.90
CA THR A 151 10.73 -3.47 -16.56
C THR A 151 11.57 -4.69 -16.22
N GLU A 152 10.92 -5.75 -15.74
CA GLU A 152 11.60 -6.94 -15.26
C GLU A 152 10.74 -8.19 -15.46
N VAL A 153 11.40 -9.31 -15.75
CA VAL A 153 10.80 -10.64 -15.59
C VAL A 153 11.11 -11.11 -14.18
N ALA A 154 10.09 -11.20 -13.32
CA ALA A 154 10.23 -11.44 -11.90
C ALA A 154 9.81 -12.88 -11.52
N PRO A 155 10.55 -13.53 -10.60
CA PRO A 155 10.19 -14.86 -10.12
C PRO A 155 8.97 -14.81 -9.19
N GLY A 156 8.17 -15.87 -9.19
CA GLY A 156 7.11 -16.08 -8.19
C GLY A 156 5.81 -15.29 -8.41
N ILE A 157 5.67 -14.55 -9.51
CA ILE A 157 4.39 -13.97 -9.94
C ILE A 157 3.74 -14.84 -11.02
N SER A 158 2.41 -14.93 -11.01
CA SER A 158 1.64 -15.75 -11.95
C SER A 158 0.99 -14.95 -13.08
N ALA A 159 1.01 -13.63 -12.99
CA ALA A 159 0.45 -12.70 -13.97
C ALA A 159 1.26 -11.40 -13.99
N PRO A 160 1.19 -10.61 -15.07
CA PRO A 160 1.83 -9.30 -15.12
C PRO A 160 1.33 -8.38 -14.00
N LEU A 161 2.24 -7.60 -13.41
CA LEU A 161 1.96 -6.50 -12.51
C LEU A 161 2.31 -5.19 -13.21
N ALA A 162 1.42 -4.21 -13.17
CA ALA A 162 1.68 -2.85 -13.63
C ALA A 162 1.46 -1.89 -12.46
N VAL A 163 2.45 -1.03 -12.18
CA VAL A 163 2.42 -0.04 -11.09
C VAL A 163 2.74 1.34 -11.63
#